data_AF-A0A139R8G7-F1
#
_entry.id   AF-A0A139R8G7-F1
#
_cell.length_a   1.000
_cell.length_b   1.000
_cell.length_c   1.000
_cell.angle_alpha   90.00
_cell.angle_beta   90.00
_cell.angle_gamma   90.00
#
_symmetry.space_group_name_H-M   'P 1'
#
loop_
_entity.id
_entity.type
_entity.pdbx_description
1 polymer ?
#
loop_
_entity_poly.entity_id
_entity_poly.type
_entity_poly.pdbx_seq_one_letter_code
_entity_poly.pdbx_strand_id
1 'polypeptide(L)'
;MTMSYPKWSELPDIDLYLDQVLLYVNQIGEANHQNEKGLTASMINNYVKHGHLEKPIKKKYSRKQVARLIVITSLKNVFSIQEISQTLQLYYQTHQLVQELEGEKDEC
;
A
#
# COMPACT_ATOMS: atom_id res chain seq x y z
N MET A 1 8.54 5.69 -22.70
CA MET A 1 8.72 6.31 -21.38
C MET A 1 8.58 5.22 -20.34
N THR A 2 9.65 4.88 -19.63
CA THR A 2 9.62 3.95 -18.50
C THR A 2 8.96 4.65 -17.32
N MET A 3 7.66 4.43 -17.13
CA MET A 3 6.96 4.89 -15.93
C MET A 3 7.41 4.03 -14.75
N SER A 4 8.02 4.68 -13.76
CA SER A 4 8.55 4.04 -12.55
C SER A 4 7.63 4.37 -11.37
N TYR A 5 7.49 3.42 -10.44
CA TYR A 5 6.76 3.68 -9.20
C TYR A 5 7.50 4.72 -8.35
N PRO A 6 6.78 5.63 -7.67
CA PRO A 6 7.40 6.64 -6.83
C PRO A 6 8.17 6.00 -5.68
N LYS A 7 9.34 6.56 -5.37
CA LYS A 7 10.07 6.25 -4.15
C LYS A 7 9.32 6.75 -2.93
N TRP A 8 9.65 6.22 -1.76
CA TRP A 8 9.03 6.64 -0.48
C TRP A 8 9.09 8.17 -0.26
N SER A 9 10.21 8.80 -0.60
CA SER A 9 10.41 10.25 -0.49
C SER A 9 9.54 11.08 -1.43
N GLU A 10 9.01 10.48 -2.50
CA GLU A 10 8.18 11.13 -3.51
C GLU A 10 6.68 10.99 -3.20
N LEU A 11 6.32 10.17 -2.20
CA LEU A 11 4.95 10.05 -1.74
C LEU A 11 4.51 11.31 -0.97
N PRO A 12 3.23 11.70 -1.06
CA PRO A 12 2.69 12.84 -0.31
C PRO A 12 2.99 12.74 1.19
N ASP A 13 3.46 13.83 1.80
CA ASP A 13 3.72 13.92 3.25
C ASP A 13 2.47 14.32 4.05
N ILE A 14 1.42 14.72 3.34
CA ILE A 14 0.14 15.10 3.91
C ILE A 14 -0.84 13.92 3.85
N ASP A 15 -1.70 13.82 4.85
CA ASP A 15 -2.79 12.85 4.81
C ASP A 15 -3.83 13.27 3.76
N LEU A 16 -4.24 12.31 2.93
CA LEU A 16 -5.12 12.52 1.78
C LEU A 16 -6.56 12.10 2.06
N TYR A 17 -7.53 12.83 1.53
CA TYR A 17 -8.92 12.38 1.49
C TYR A 17 -9.12 11.27 0.45
N LEU A 18 -10.20 10.49 0.59
CA LEU A 18 -10.51 9.34 -0.28
C LEU A 18 -10.38 9.67 -1.77
N ASP A 19 -10.98 10.76 -2.24
CA ASP A 19 -10.96 11.13 -3.66
C ASP A 19 -9.54 11.45 -4.16
N GLN A 20 -8.72 12.04 -3.29
CA GLN A 20 -7.31 12.34 -3.60
C GLN A 20 -6.48 11.05 -3.67
N VAL A 21 -6.75 10.09 -2.79
CA VAL A 21 -6.11 8.76 -2.83
C VAL A 21 -6.49 8.03 -4.11
N LEU A 22 -7.78 8.03 -4.47
CA LEU A 22 -8.27 7.39 -5.69
C LEU A 22 -7.61 8.01 -6.92
N LEU A 23 -7.54 9.34 -7.00
CA LEU A 23 -6.88 10.04 -8.08
C LEU A 23 -5.39 9.66 -8.17
N TYR A 24 -4.67 9.77 -7.06
CA TYR A 24 -3.23 9.56 -7.01
C TYR A 24 -2.83 8.11 -7.34
N VAL A 25 -3.48 7.12 -6.73
CA VAL A 25 -3.15 5.71 -6.94
C VAL A 25 -3.52 5.27 -8.35
N ASN A 26 -4.63 5.77 -8.90
CA ASN A 26 -5.02 5.44 -10.27
C ASN A 26 -4.05 6.05 -11.29
N GLN A 27 -3.59 7.29 -11.10
CA GLN A 27 -2.58 7.91 -11.98
C GLN A 27 -1.27 7.11 -12.01
N ILE A 28 -0.82 6.59 -10.86
CA ILE A 28 0.37 5.73 -10.79
C ILE A 28 0.11 4.37 -11.47
N GLY A 29 -1.09 3.82 -11.29
CA GLY A 29 -1.49 2.52 -11.82
C GLY A 29 -1.94 2.52 -13.28
N GLU A 30 -2.13 3.68 -13.93
CA GLU A 30 -2.67 3.80 -15.29
C GLU A 30 -1.93 2.92 -16.31
N ALA A 31 -0.61 2.79 -16.19
CA ALA A 31 0.20 1.91 -17.04
C ALA A 31 -0.10 0.42 -16.86
N ASN A 32 -0.50 -0.01 -15.65
CA ASN A 32 -0.87 -1.40 -15.35
C ASN A 32 -2.36 -1.68 -15.61
N HIS A 33 -3.17 -0.63 -15.79
CA HIS A 33 -4.63 -0.73 -15.85
C HIS A 33 -5.18 -0.60 -17.28
N GLN A 34 -4.38 -0.85 -18.32
CA GLN A 34 -4.75 -0.57 -19.72
C GLN A 34 -6.11 -1.13 -20.17
N ASN A 35 -6.69 -2.12 -19.47
CA ASN A 35 -8.05 -2.62 -19.71
C ASN A 35 -8.88 -2.86 -18.43
N GLU A 36 -8.41 -2.38 -17.27
CA GLU A 36 -9.07 -2.66 -16.00
C GLU A 36 -9.59 -1.41 -15.30
N LYS A 37 -10.68 -1.59 -14.54
CA LYS A 37 -11.16 -0.55 -13.64
C LYS A 37 -10.08 -0.29 -12.59
N GLY A 38 -9.72 0.98 -12.46
CA GLY A 38 -8.84 1.46 -11.41
C GLY A 38 -9.38 1.17 -10.00
N LEU A 39 -8.57 1.50 -8.99
CA LEU A 39 -8.99 1.48 -7.60
C LEU A 39 -10.28 2.29 -7.42
N THR A 40 -11.25 1.72 -6.71
CA THR A 40 -12.54 2.34 -6.41
C THR A 40 -12.74 2.52 -4.91
N ALA A 41 -13.63 3.42 -4.52
CA ALA A 41 -14.01 3.62 -3.11
C ALA A 41 -14.49 2.32 -2.43
N SER A 42 -15.26 1.50 -3.16
CA SER A 42 -15.75 0.21 -2.64
C SER A 42 -14.60 -0.76 -2.36
N MET A 43 -13.59 -0.82 -3.24
CA MET A 43 -12.41 -1.66 -3.01
C MET A 43 -11.65 -1.23 -1.75
N ILE A 44 -11.40 0.07 -1.58
CA ILE A 44 -10.75 0.60 -0.37
C ILE A 44 -11.57 0.23 0.88
N ASN A 45 -12.89 0.41 0.84
CA ASN A 45 -13.77 0.05 1.95
C ASN A 45 -13.73 -1.46 2.26
N ASN A 46 -13.67 -2.32 1.24
CA ASN A 46 -13.53 -3.76 1.42
C ASN A 46 -12.17 -4.10 2.07
N TYR A 47 -11.09 -3.46 1.65
CA TYR A 47 -9.77 -3.68 2.25
C TYR A 47 -9.72 -3.24 3.72
N VAL A 48 -10.38 -2.13 4.06
CA VAL A 48 -10.51 -1.69 5.46
C VAL A 48 -11.36 -2.67 6.27
N LYS A 49 -12.50 -3.11 5.72
CA LYS A 49 -13.42 -4.03 6.38
C LYS A 49 -12.77 -5.38 6.70
N HIS A 50 -11.92 -5.88 5.80
CA HIS A 50 -11.23 -7.17 5.95
C HIS A 50 -9.84 -7.05 6.61
N GLY A 51 -9.43 -5.87 7.05
CA GLY A 51 -8.15 -5.66 7.75
C GLY A 51 -6.91 -5.64 6.85
N HIS A 52 -7.09 -5.71 5.53
CA HIS A 52 -5.99 -5.59 4.57
C HIS A 52 -5.44 -4.16 4.47
N LEU A 53 -6.22 -3.16 4.89
CA LEU A 53 -5.83 -1.76 5.01
C LEU A 53 -6.24 -1.22 6.38
N GLU A 54 -5.36 -0.44 7.02
CA GLU A 54 -5.68 0.24 8.26
C GLU A 54 -6.84 1.25 8.05
N LYS A 55 -7.66 1.49 9.07
CA LYS A 55 -8.77 2.45 8.99
C LYS A 55 -8.24 3.89 8.79
N PRO A 56 -8.91 4.73 7.99
CA PRO A 56 -8.53 6.13 7.84
C PRO A 56 -8.70 6.89 9.15
N ILE A 57 -7.81 7.85 9.42
CA ILE A 57 -7.84 8.71 10.60
C ILE A 57 -8.51 10.03 10.21
N LYS A 58 -9.61 10.40 10.89
CA LYS A 58 -10.38 11.62 10.56
C LYS A 58 -10.75 11.72 9.06
N LYS A 59 -11.09 10.59 8.43
CA LYS A 59 -11.40 10.44 6.99
C LYS A 59 -10.21 10.68 6.05
N LYS A 60 -8.98 10.69 6.57
CA LYS A 60 -7.77 10.83 5.78
C LYS A 60 -6.91 9.58 5.85
N TYR A 61 -6.14 9.37 4.80
CA TYR A 61 -5.23 8.26 4.60
C TYR A 61 -3.80 8.77 4.66
N SER A 62 -2.99 8.13 5.49
CA SER A 62 -1.58 8.45 5.67
C SER A 62 -0.74 7.99 4.49
N ARG A 63 0.48 8.51 4.39
CA ARG A 63 1.50 8.08 3.41
C ARG A 63 1.66 6.55 3.37
N LYS A 64 1.66 5.89 4.54
CA LYS A 64 1.76 4.42 4.65
C LYS A 64 0.57 3.71 4.03
N GLN A 65 -0.65 4.22 4.26
CA GLN A 65 -1.87 3.65 3.67
C GLN A 65 -1.87 3.83 2.15
N VAL A 66 -1.43 4.98 1.64
CA VAL A 66 -1.30 5.26 0.21
C VAL A 66 -0.27 4.31 -0.43
N ALA A 67 0.91 4.14 0.17
CA ALA A 67 1.94 3.21 -0.31
C ALA A 67 1.40 1.77 -0.40
N ARG A 68 0.70 1.32 0.64
CA ARG A 68 0.07 -0.01 0.66
C ARG A 68 -0.97 -0.16 -0.45
N LEU A 69 -1.78 0.86 -0.70
CA LEU A 69 -2.76 0.84 -1.80
C LEU A 69 -2.08 0.76 -3.16
N ILE A 70 -0.97 1.47 -3.40
CA ILE A 70 -0.20 1.33 -4.65
C ILE A 70 0.23 -0.13 -4.85
N VAL A 71 0.80 -0.77 -3.83
CA VAL A 71 1.24 -2.17 -3.90
C VAL A 71 0.07 -3.11 -4.16
N ILE A 72 -1.04 -2.98 -3.42
CA ILE A 72 -2.23 -3.81 -3.63
C ILE A 72 -2.73 -3.67 -5.07
N THR A 73 -2.84 -2.43 -5.56
CA THR A 73 -3.39 -2.17 -6.89
C THR A 73 -2.46 -2.66 -8.01
N SER A 74 -1.16 -2.67 -7.76
CA SER A 74 -0.15 -3.19 -8.70
C SER A 74 -0.14 -4.72 -8.78
N LEU A 75 -0.42 -5.40 -7.66
CA LEU A 75 -0.34 -6.86 -7.56
C LEU A 75 -1.68 -7.58 -7.80
N LYS A 76 -2.81 -6.86 -7.71
CA LYS A 76 -4.17 -7.46 -7.76
C LYS A 76 -4.45 -8.26 -9.05
N ASN A 77 -3.68 -8.03 -10.12
CA ASN A 77 -3.88 -8.67 -11.43
C ASN A 77 -3.21 -10.05 -11.50
N VAL A 78 -2.29 -10.32 -10.56
CA VAL A 78 -1.48 -11.55 -10.52
C VAL A 78 -1.80 -12.37 -9.28
N PHE A 79 -2.15 -11.71 -8.18
CA PHE A 79 -2.43 -12.33 -6.89
C PHE A 79 -3.81 -11.97 -6.36
N SER A 80 -4.41 -12.90 -5.62
CA SER A 80 -5.59 -12.60 -4.81
C SER A 80 -5.25 -11.59 -3.70
N ILE A 81 -6.26 -10.84 -3.25
CA ILE A 81 -6.07 -9.90 -2.13
C ILE A 81 -5.56 -10.58 -0.86
N GLN A 82 -5.92 -11.85 -0.65
CA GLN A 82 -5.49 -12.64 0.50
C GLN A 82 -4.00 -12.94 0.44
N GLU A 83 -3.50 -13.39 -0.72
CA GLU A 83 -2.07 -13.64 -0.94
C GLU A 83 -1.25 -12.35 -0.80
N ILE A 84 -1.74 -11.24 -1.35
CA ILE A 84 -1.09 -9.93 -1.21
C ILE A 84 -1.02 -9.54 0.27
N SER A 85 -2.12 -9.67 1.00
CA SER A 85 -2.18 -9.31 2.42
C SER A 85 -1.25 -10.18 3.28
N GLN A 86 -1.22 -11.49 3.04
CA GLN A 86 -0.34 -12.43 3.74
C GLN A 86 1.13 -12.13 3.44
N THR A 87 1.48 -11.88 2.18
CA THR A 87 2.84 -11.54 1.77
C THR A 87 3.31 -10.24 2.43
N LEU A 88 2.46 -9.21 2.44
CA LEU A 88 2.76 -7.95 3.12
C LEU A 88 2.95 -8.15 4.62
N GLN A 89 2.08 -8.95 5.27
CA GLN A 89 2.19 -9.24 6.69
C GLN A 89 3.49 -9.98 7.02
N LEU A 90 3.83 -11.01 6.24
CA LEU A 90 5.07 -11.76 6.40
C LEU A 90 6.28 -10.82 6.27
N TYR A 91 6.30 -9.94 5.27
CA TYR A 91 7.36 -8.95 5.10
C TYR A 91 7.53 -8.05 6.34
N TYR A 92 6.43 -7.54 6.91
CA TYR A 92 6.50 -6.73 8.13
C TYR A 92 7.05 -7.52 9.33
N GLN A 93 6.63 -8.77 9.50
CA GLN A 93 7.11 -9.63 10.60
C GLN A 93 8.59 -9.96 10.44
N THR A 94 9.02 -10.33 9.23
CA THR A 94 10.43 -10.61 8.94
C THR A 94 11.28 -9.36 9.16
N HIS A 95 10.82 -8.19 8.71
CA HIS A 95 11.57 -6.95 8.91
C HIS A 95 11.72 -6.60 10.40
N GLN A 96 10.66 -6.76 11.19
CA GLN A 96 10.70 -6.55 12.63
C GLN A 96 11.69 -7.50 13.32
N LEU A 97 11.65 -8.79 12.99
CA LEU A 97 12.58 -9.79 13.54
C LEU A 97 14.04 -9.48 13.18
N VAL A 98 14.31 -9.04 11.94
CA VAL A 98 15.66 -8.64 11.53
C VAL A 98 16.15 -7.45 12.34
N GLN A 99 15.30 -6.44 12.60
CA GLN A 99 15.68 -5.29 13.41
C GLN A 99 15.93 -5.65 14.88
N GLU A 100 15.15 -6.58 15.44
CA GLU A 100 15.36 -7.10 16.79
C GLU A 100 16.70 -7.87 16.90
N LEU A 101 17.01 -8.72 15.91
CA LEU A 101 18.28 -9.48 15.86
C LEU A 101 19.51 -8.61 15.56
N GLU A 102 19.35 -7.52 14.82
CA GLU A 102 20.41 -6.52 14.61
C GLU A 102 20.64 -5.66 15.86
N GLY A 103 19.59 -5.40 16.64
CA GLY A 103 19.66 -4.69 17.92
C GLY A 103 20.28 -5.49 19.07
N GLU A 104 20.25 -6.83 19.02
CA GLU A 104 20.84 -7.71 20.04
C GLU A 104 22.37 -7.90 19.91
N LYS A 105 23.01 -7.38 18.85
CA LYS A 105 24.45 -7.59 18.59
C LYS A 105 25.40 -6.60 19.28
N ASP A 106 24.89 -5.63 20.04
CA ASP A 106 25.70 -4.61 20.75
C ASP A 106 25.81 -4.86 22.29
N GLU A 107 25.33 -5.99 22.82
CA GLU A 107 25.43 -6.34 24.26
C GLU A 107 26.28 -7.59 24.57
N CYS A 108 27.34 -7.89 23.80
CA CYS A 108 28.35 -8.88 24.19
C CYS A 108 29.78 -8.41 23.93
#